data_AF-A0A2V9CIN5-F1
#
_entry.id   AF-A0A2V9CIN5-F1
#
_cell.length_a   1.000
_cell.length_b   1.000
_cell.length_c   1.000
_cell.angle_alpha   90.00
_cell.angle_beta   90.00
_cell.angle_gamma   90.00
#
_symmetry.space_group_name_H-M   'P 1'
#
loop_
_entity.id
_entity.type
_entity.pdbx_description
1 polymer ?
#
loop_
_entity_poly.entity_id
_entity_poly.type
_entity_poly.pdbx_seq_one_letter_code
_entity_poly.pdbx_strand_id
1 'polypeptide(L)'
;MKIKDLPNWPPEPGGALNASHKTPAKDQAILKQLIRVQDNSVTFTATLEDKEFTYDYEVPNSKLAKDLAEVLARNIGKTLMQLGDAEVT
;
A
#
# COMPACT_ATOMS: atom_id res chain seq x y z
N MET A 1 -16.02 3.46 -0.59
CA MET A 1 -15.41 3.51 0.76
C MET A 1 -14.02 4.09 0.62
N LYS A 2 -13.41 4.67 1.65
CA LYS A 2 -12.02 5.16 1.51
C LYS A 2 -11.03 4.05 1.82
N ILE A 3 -9.83 4.14 1.23
CA ILE A 3 -8.75 3.19 1.51
C ILE A 3 -8.41 3.19 3.01
N LYS A 4 -8.42 4.34 3.69
CA LYS A 4 -8.18 4.45 5.14
C LYS A 4 -9.23 3.76 6.02
N ASP A 5 -10.40 3.47 5.45
CA ASP A 5 -11.46 2.74 6.16
C ASP A 5 -11.22 1.21 6.07
N LEU A 6 -10.28 0.77 5.23
CA LEU A 6 -9.91 -0.64 5.13
C LEU A 6 -9.10 -1.08 6.36
N PRO A 7 -9.30 -2.33 6.82
CA PRO A 7 -8.61 -2.84 8.00
C PRO A 7 -7.10 -2.85 7.77
N ASN A 8 -6.34 -2.43 8.79
CA ASN A 8 -4.87 -2.44 8.78
C ASN A 8 -4.24 -1.58 7.68
N TRP A 9 -4.93 -0.55 7.18
CA TRP A 9 -4.34 0.46 6.31
C TRP A 9 -3.74 1.63 7.11
N PRO A 10 -2.53 2.13 6.77
CA PRO A 10 -1.60 1.60 5.78
C PRO A 10 -0.94 0.28 6.24
N PRO A 11 -0.65 -0.67 5.31
CA PRO A 11 -0.01 -1.94 5.63
C PRO A 11 1.37 -1.76 6.26
N GLU A 12 1.79 -2.77 7.02
CA GLU A 12 3.20 -2.91 7.38
C GLU A 12 4.01 -3.39 6.17
N PRO A 13 5.25 -2.90 5.97
CA PRO A 13 6.09 -3.41 4.91
C PRO A 13 6.39 -4.89 5.16
N GLY A 14 6.02 -5.74 4.20
CA GLY A 14 6.08 -7.21 4.30
C GLY A 14 7.41 -7.81 3.83
N GLY A 15 8.39 -6.98 3.47
CA GLY A 15 9.70 -7.45 3.03
C GLY A 15 10.38 -8.28 4.12
N ALA A 16 10.79 -9.50 3.79
CA ALA A 16 11.49 -10.48 4.62
C ALA A 16 12.84 -10.02 5.23
N LEU A 17 13.13 -8.73 5.25
CA LEU A 17 14.37 -8.14 5.72
C LEU A 17 14.11 -7.15 6.86
N ASN A 18 14.28 -7.68 8.07
CA ASN A 18 14.70 -6.99 9.29
C ASN A 18 13.61 -6.31 10.13
N ALA A 19 13.10 -7.11 11.07
CA ALA A 19 12.31 -6.74 12.25
C ALA A 19 13.04 -5.83 13.27
N SER A 20 13.88 -4.87 12.85
CA SER A 20 14.70 -4.10 13.80
C SER A 20 14.95 -2.62 13.45
N HIS A 21 14.33 -2.06 12.43
CA HIS A 21 14.35 -0.62 12.23
C HIS A 21 13.03 -0.04 12.69
N LYS A 22 13.09 0.93 13.62
CA LYS A 22 11.98 1.84 13.97
C LYS A 22 11.26 2.21 12.68
N THR A 23 10.09 1.64 12.44
CA THR A 23 9.30 1.88 11.24
C THR A 23 9.00 3.38 11.23
N PRO A 24 9.59 4.18 10.32
CA PRO A 24 9.28 5.60 10.28
C PRO A 24 7.79 5.75 9.94
N ALA A 25 7.17 6.86 10.34
CA ALA A 25 5.72 7.07 10.25
C ALA A 25 5.19 6.61 8.87
N LYS A 26 4.45 5.50 8.89
CA LYS A 26 3.99 4.72 7.73
C LYS A 26 3.25 5.58 6.69
N ASP A 27 2.73 6.71 7.15
CA ASP A 27 1.98 7.74 6.44
C ASP A 27 2.78 8.52 5.39
N GLN A 28 4.12 8.55 5.50
CA GLN A 28 4.99 9.34 4.62
C GLN A 28 5.58 8.56 3.44
N ALA A 29 5.42 7.22 3.41
CA ALA A 29 5.97 6.41 2.33
C ALA A 29 5.31 6.79 0.99
N ILE A 30 6.13 7.05 -0.03
CA ILE A 30 5.68 7.48 -1.36
C ILE A 30 5.49 6.25 -2.24
N LEU A 31 4.28 6.00 -2.73
CA LEU A 31 4.00 4.90 -3.64
C LEU A 31 4.85 5.03 -4.90
N LYS A 32 5.67 4.01 -5.18
CA LYS A 32 6.55 3.95 -6.34
C LYS A 32 5.93 3.15 -7.46
N GLN A 33 5.48 1.94 -7.16
CA GLN A 33 5.03 1.02 -8.19
C GLN A 33 4.05 0.00 -7.64
N LEU A 34 3.03 -0.33 -8.43
CA LEU A 34 2.24 -1.53 -8.24
C LEU A 34 3.01 -2.73 -8.82
N ILE A 35 3.30 -3.73 -7.99
CA ILE A 35 4.04 -4.93 -8.43
C ILE A 35 3.09 -5.95 -9.03
N ARG A 36 2.04 -6.32 -8.29
CA ARG A 36 1.05 -7.31 -8.74
C ARG A 36 -0.22 -7.27 -7.91
N VAL A 37 -1.27 -7.84 -8.49
CA VAL A 37 -2.53 -8.18 -7.81
C VAL A 37 -2.73 -9.66 -7.98
N GLN A 38 -2.90 -10.38 -6.87
CA GLN A 38 -3.13 -11.82 -6.89
C GLN A 38 -4.25 -12.16 -5.93
N ASP A 39 -5.32 -12.76 -6.46
CA ASP A 39 -6.53 -13.11 -5.72
C ASP A 39 -7.09 -11.90 -4.95
N ASN A 40 -6.88 -11.89 -3.64
CA ASN A 40 -7.35 -10.86 -2.71
C ASN A 40 -6.21 -9.99 -2.15
N SER A 41 -5.00 -10.08 -2.73
CA SER A 41 -3.81 -9.38 -2.25
C SER A 41 -3.22 -8.45 -3.31
N VAL A 42 -2.74 -7.30 -2.86
CA VAL A 42 -2.12 -6.27 -3.68
C VAL A 42 -0.70 -6.04 -3.17
N THR A 43 0.29 -6.33 -4.01
CA THR A 43 1.71 -6.07 -3.72
C THR A 43 2.14 -4.78 -4.41
N PHE A 44 2.72 -3.85 -3.67
CA PHE A 44 3.25 -2.58 -4.18
C PHE A 44 4.53 -2.17 -3.46
N THR A 45 5.35 -1.32 -4.08
CA THR A 45 6.53 -0.73 -3.46
C THR A 45 6.31 0.74 -3.16
N ALA A 46 6.86 1.21 -2.04
CA ALA A 46 6.91 2.61 -1.69
C ALA A 46 8.28 3.00 -1.15
N THR A 47 8.67 4.26 -1.35
CA THR A 47 9.94 4.81 -0.85
C THR A 47 9.71 5.66 0.39
N LEU A 48 10.52 5.45 1.43
CA LEU A 48 10.53 6.24 2.66
C LEU A 48 11.98 6.52 3.04
N GLU A 49 12.34 7.80 3.17
CA GLU A 49 13.72 8.23 3.49
C GLU A 49 14.77 7.58 2.57
N ASP A 50 14.55 7.63 1.26
CA ASP A 50 15.39 7.03 0.20
C ASP A 50 15.52 5.49 0.24
N LYS A 51 14.77 4.81 1.11
CA LYS A 51 14.70 3.34 1.16
C LYS A 51 13.41 2.85 0.52
N GLU A 52 13.53 1.84 -0.33
CA GLU A 52 12.39 1.16 -0.94
C GLU A 52 11.90 0.02 -0.03
N PHE A 53 10.59 -0.04 0.14
CA PHE A 53 9.89 -1.05 0.92
C PHE A 53 8.80 -1.68 0.06
N THR A 54 8.68 -3.00 0.14
CA THR A 54 7.58 -3.76 -0.46
C THR A 54 6.49 -3.98 0.57
N TYR A 55 5.26 -3.75 0.17
CA TYR A 55 4.04 -3.91 0.95
C TYR A 55 3.15 -4.95 0.28
N ASP A 56 2.67 -5.90 1.07
CA ASP A 56 1.67 -6.88 0.66
C ASP A 56 0.41 -6.57 1.46
N TYR A 57 -0.67 -6.22 0.77
CA TYR A 57 -1.92 -5.82 1.40
C TYR A 57 -3.07 -6.73 0.98
N GLU A 58 -3.58 -7.49 1.93
CA GLU A 58 -4.73 -8.35 1.74
C GLU A 58 -6.03 -7.59 2.02
N VAL A 59 -6.98 -7.70 1.09
CA VAL A 59 -8.31 -7.13 1.19
C VAL A 59 -9.38 -8.23 1.23
N PRO A 60 -10.62 -7.94 1.67
CA PRO A 60 -11.63 -8.98 1.86
C PRO A 60 -12.02 -9.77 0.60
N ASN A 61 -11.85 -9.20 -0.59
CA ASN A 61 -12.22 -9.87 -1.84
C ASN A 61 -11.42 -9.34 -3.06
N SER A 62 -11.43 -10.12 -4.13
CA SER A 62 -10.64 -9.86 -5.34
C SER A 62 -11.13 -8.66 -6.16
N LYS A 63 -12.41 -8.29 -6.03
CA LYS A 63 -12.93 -7.05 -6.64
C LYS A 63 -12.27 -5.83 -6.00
N LEU A 64 -12.22 -5.80 -4.67
CA LEU A 64 -11.53 -4.74 -3.93
C LEU A 64 -10.03 -4.72 -4.19
N ALA A 65 -9.41 -5.89 -4.40
CA ALA A 65 -7.98 -5.96 -4.70
C ALA A 65 -7.68 -5.28 -6.05
N LYS A 66 -8.54 -5.52 -7.05
CA LYS A 66 -8.42 -4.87 -8.36
C LYS A 66 -8.70 -3.38 -8.29
N ASP A 67 -9.76 -2.98 -7.60
CA ASP A 67 -10.14 -1.58 -7.46
C ASP A 67 -9.06 -0.77 -6.71
N LEU A 68 -8.57 -1.31 -5.59
CA LEU A 68 -7.42 -0.76 -4.88
C LEU A 68 -6.19 -0.63 -5.79
N ALA A 69 -5.88 -1.67 -6.56
CA ALA A 69 -4.74 -1.64 -7.47
C ALA A 69 -4.87 -0.59 -8.58
N GLU A 70 -6.07 -0.38 -9.13
CA GLU A 70 -6.32 0.71 -10.06
C GLU A 70 -6.12 2.07 -9.41
N VAL A 71 -6.60 2.24 -8.18
CA VAL A 71 -6.39 3.48 -7.42
C VAL A 71 -4.89 3.70 -7.16
N LEU A 72 -4.15 2.68 -6.74
CA LEU A 72 -2.70 2.77 -6.54
C LEU A 72 -1.99 3.14 -7.85
N ALA A 73 -2.29 2.45 -8.95
CA ALA A 73 -1.66 2.70 -10.25
C ALA A 73 -1.89 4.14 -10.75
N ARG A 74 -3.05 4.73 -10.47
CA ARG A 74 -3.39 6.12 -10.83
C ARG A 74 -2.76 7.17 -9.91
N ASN A 75 -2.25 6.76 -8.75
CA ASN A 75 -1.76 7.66 -7.70
C ASN A 75 -0.28 7.40 -7.34
N ILE A 76 0.49 6.82 -8.27
CA ILE A 76 1.95 6.70 -8.15
C ILE A 76 2.56 8.09 -7.88
N GLY A 77 3.47 8.16 -6.91
CA GLY A 77 4.10 9.39 -6.45
C GLY A 77 3.37 10.08 -5.28
N LYS A 78 2.20 9.59 -4.86
CA LYS A 78 1.52 10.06 -3.63
C LYS A 78 1.97 9.28 -2.40
N THR A 79 1.84 9.89 -1.22
CA THR A 79 2.11 9.18 0.03
C THR A 79 1.00 8.20 0.39
N LEU A 80 1.30 7.16 1.18
CA LEU A 80 0.29 6.21 1.67
C LEU A 80 -0.83 6.89 2.46
N MET A 81 -0.53 7.99 3.17
CA MET A 81 -1.54 8.81 3.83
C MET A 81 -2.48 9.49 2.83
N GLN A 82 -1.95 10.07 1.76
CA GLN A 82 -2.77 10.68 0.71
C GLN A 82 -3.61 9.63 -0.05
N LEU A 83 -3.08 8.42 -0.21
CA LEU A 83 -3.82 7.29 -0.78
C LEU A 83 -4.98 6.88 0.14
N GLY A 84 -4.83 7.00 1.45
CA GLY A 84 -5.89 6.72 2.42
C GLY A 84 -7.19 7.49 2.15
N ASP A 85 -7.13 8.67 1.56
CA ASP A 85 -8.31 9.47 1.23
C ASP A 85 -8.95 9.13 -0.13
N ALA A 86 -8.33 8.27 -0.94
CA ALA A 86 -8.89 7.82 -2.21
C ALA A 86 -10.04 6.82 -1.97
N GLU A 87 -11.01 6.84 -2.89
CA GLU A 87 -12.18 5.96 -2.84
C GLU A 87 -11.92 4.65 -3.59
N VAL A 88 -12.40 3.55 -2.99
CA VAL A 88 -12.45 2.21 -3.58
C VAL A 88 -13.87 1.64 -3.53
N THR A 89 -14.26 0.84 -4.53
CA THR A 89 -15.68 0.44 -4.81
C THR A 89 -15.90 -1.06 -5.07
#